data_AF-A0A259RZ53-F1
#
_entry.id   AF-A0A259RZ53-F1
#
_cell.length_a   1.000
_cell.length_b   1.000
_cell.length_c   1.000
_cell.angle_alpha   90.00
_cell.angle_beta   90.00
_cell.angle_gamma   90.00
#
_symmetry.space_group_name_H-M   'P 1'
#
loop_
_entity.id
_entity.type
_entity.pdbx_description
1 polymer ?
#
loop_
_entity_poly.entity_id
_entity_poly.type
_entity_poly.pdbx_seq_one_letter_code
_entity_poly.pdbx_strand_id
1 'polypeptide(L)'
;GFSGPQGRAHVYRAILEAIALTMADHVDAMTTELGRTPTALIVTGGGAQSATMRRILADVFALPVHRAGIDDAAGLGAAVCAAVGAGVHPDWESAIAAMVRLGDTTRQGEDVAEYRRLREWHRGIRARVAELSRWAVEHGPDPLRSSDPPVAKDAVLGDS
;
A
#
# COMPACT_ATOMS: atom_id res chain seq x y z
N GLY A 1 -18.40 8.87 1.23
CA GLY A 1 -19.50 9.26 2.12
C GLY A 1 -20.20 7.99 2.59
N PHE A 2 -20.33 7.81 3.89
CA PHE A 2 -21.03 6.64 4.47
C PHE A 2 -22.54 6.88 4.39
N SER A 3 -23.24 6.16 3.51
CA SER A 3 -24.68 5.99 3.54
C SER A 3 -24.97 4.59 4.10
N GLY A 4 -26.03 4.45 4.90
CA GLY A 4 -26.36 3.24 5.68
C GLY A 4 -26.40 1.86 4.98
N PRO A 5 -26.43 1.67 3.64
CA PRO A 5 -26.43 0.32 3.05
C PRO A 5 -25.07 -0.39 3.01
N GLN A 6 -23.99 0.24 3.47
CA GLN A 6 -22.63 -0.27 3.32
C GLN A 6 -22.34 -1.42 4.31
N GLY A 7 -22.62 -2.65 3.89
CA GLY A 7 -22.24 -3.84 4.64
C GLY A 7 -20.71 -4.06 4.74
N ARG A 8 -20.29 -5.03 5.56
CA ARG A 8 -18.86 -5.36 5.80
C ARG A 8 -18.03 -5.55 4.53
N ALA A 9 -18.62 -6.12 3.48
CA ALA A 9 -17.97 -6.32 2.19
C ALA A 9 -17.58 -5.00 1.50
N HIS A 10 -18.42 -3.97 1.60
CA HIS A 10 -18.14 -2.66 1.01
C HIS A 10 -16.99 -1.96 1.75
N VAL A 11 -16.98 -2.05 3.08
CA VAL A 11 -15.88 -1.51 3.91
C VAL A 11 -14.57 -2.21 3.57
N TYR A 12 -14.59 -3.55 3.47
CA TYR A 12 -13.41 -4.32 3.07
C TYR A 12 -12.89 -3.91 1.68
N ARG A 13 -13.77 -3.81 0.69
CA ARG A 13 -13.40 -3.35 -0.66
C ARG A 13 -12.84 -1.94 -0.64
N ALA A 14 -13.47 -1.00 0.08
CA ALA A 14 -12.99 0.38 0.20
C ALA A 14 -11.58 0.46 0.82
N ILE A 15 -11.26 -0.41 1.78
CA ILE A 15 -9.90 -0.50 2.34
C ILE A 15 -8.90 -0.96 1.28
N LEU A 16 -9.22 -2.00 0.52
CA LEU A 16 -8.34 -2.48 -0.56
C LEU A 16 -8.11 -1.42 -1.63
N GLU A 17 -9.17 -0.70 -2.02
CA GLU A 17 -9.10 0.40 -2.99
C GLU A 17 -8.27 1.56 -2.45
N ALA A 18 -8.44 1.95 -1.19
CA ALA A 18 -7.61 2.98 -0.56
C ALA A 18 -6.13 2.60 -0.58
N ILE A 19 -5.79 1.34 -0.26
CA ILE A 19 -4.41 0.85 -0.33
C ILE A 19 -3.87 0.98 -1.76
N ALA A 20 -4.59 0.46 -2.76
CA ALA A 20 -4.17 0.51 -4.15
C ALA A 20 -3.98 1.94 -4.68
N LEU A 21 -4.91 2.85 -4.37
CA LEU A 21 -4.83 4.25 -4.75
C LEU A 21 -3.64 4.95 -4.06
N THR A 22 -3.36 4.61 -2.80
CA THR A 22 -2.16 5.09 -2.08
C THR A 22 -0.88 4.67 -2.77
N MET A 23 -0.77 3.38 -3.10
CA MET A 23 0.39 2.84 -3.79
C MET A 23 0.60 3.53 -5.14
N ALA A 24 -0.48 3.72 -5.91
CA ALA A 24 -0.40 4.39 -7.19
C ALA A 24 0.16 5.81 -7.04
N ASP A 25 -0.31 6.60 -6.07
CA ASP A 25 0.20 7.96 -5.86
C ASP A 25 1.69 8.01 -5.51
N HIS A 26 2.18 7.06 -4.72
CA HIS A 26 3.61 6.95 -4.45
C HIS A 26 4.40 6.53 -5.70
N VAL A 27 3.87 5.60 -6.50
CA VAL A 27 4.52 5.16 -7.74
C VAL A 27 4.58 6.30 -8.76
N ASP A 28 3.52 7.10 -8.91
CA ASP A 28 3.55 8.29 -9.77
C ASP A 28 4.67 9.24 -9.36
N ALA A 29 4.77 9.55 -8.07
CA ALA A 29 5.83 10.42 -7.55
C ALA A 29 7.22 9.85 -7.87
N MET A 30 7.44 8.56 -7.62
CA MET A 30 8.70 7.89 -7.97
C MET A 30 8.99 7.92 -9.47
N THR A 31 7.98 7.68 -10.31
CA THR A 31 8.12 7.70 -11.78
C THR A 31 8.43 9.08 -12.31
N THR A 32 7.85 10.14 -11.74
CA THR A 32 8.16 11.52 -12.08
C THR A 32 9.63 11.84 -11.76
N GLU A 33 10.13 11.47 -10.59
CA GLU A 33 11.51 11.72 -10.19
C GLU A 33 12.53 10.89 -11.00
N LEU A 34 12.21 9.63 -11.32
CA LEU A 34 13.13 8.72 -12.03
C LEU A 34 13.04 8.84 -13.56
N GLY A 35 12.01 9.49 -14.09
CA GLY A 35 11.74 9.53 -15.53
C GLY A 35 11.44 8.15 -16.14
N ARG A 36 10.96 7.19 -15.35
CA ARG A 36 10.75 5.79 -15.76
C ARG A 36 9.31 5.35 -15.51
N THR A 37 8.66 4.84 -16.55
CA THR A 37 7.29 4.35 -16.48
C THR A 37 7.27 2.82 -16.32
N PRO A 38 6.63 2.28 -15.28
CA PRO A 38 6.47 0.83 -15.13
C PRO A 38 5.57 0.26 -16.23
N THR A 39 5.90 -0.95 -16.69
CA THR A 39 5.13 -1.67 -17.72
C THR A 39 4.26 -2.80 -17.16
N ALA A 40 4.54 -3.20 -15.92
CA ALA A 40 3.81 -4.21 -15.18
C ALA A 40 4.05 -4.05 -13.68
N LEU A 41 3.19 -4.67 -12.88
CA LEU A 41 3.37 -4.81 -11.44
C LEU A 41 3.70 -6.26 -11.11
N ILE A 42 4.60 -6.49 -10.16
CA ILE A 42 4.85 -7.81 -9.58
C ILE A 42 4.45 -7.74 -8.10
N VAL A 43 3.53 -8.62 -7.69
CA VAL A 43 2.99 -8.66 -6.33
C VAL A 43 3.32 -9.98 -5.64
N THR A 44 3.64 -9.88 -4.35
CA THR A 44 4.05 -11.00 -3.50
C THR A 44 3.32 -10.93 -2.14
N GLY A 45 3.47 -11.98 -1.32
CA GLY A 45 2.85 -12.04 0.01
C GLY A 45 1.33 -12.33 0.01
N GLY A 46 0.72 -12.27 1.20
CA GLY A 46 -0.68 -12.67 1.41
C GLY A 46 -1.70 -11.88 0.57
N GLY A 47 -1.46 -10.59 0.34
CA GLY A 47 -2.31 -9.74 -0.50
C GLY A 47 -2.31 -10.16 -1.98
N ALA A 48 -1.21 -10.74 -2.47
CA ALA A 48 -1.10 -11.24 -3.84
C ALA A 48 -1.95 -12.50 -4.10
N GLN A 49 -2.34 -13.24 -3.05
CA GLN A 49 -3.23 -14.39 -3.17
C GLN A 49 -4.65 -13.97 -3.57
N SER A 50 -5.09 -12.78 -3.11
CA SER A 50 -6.44 -12.27 -3.38
C SER A 50 -6.59 -11.88 -4.85
N ALA A 51 -7.47 -12.58 -5.56
CA ALA A 51 -7.85 -12.23 -6.94
C ALA A 51 -8.49 -10.83 -7.01
N THR A 52 -9.29 -10.47 -5.99
CA THR A 52 -9.91 -9.15 -5.88
C THR A 52 -8.85 -8.05 -5.75
N MET A 53 -7.85 -8.23 -4.87
CA MET A 53 -6.77 -7.24 -4.72
C MET A 53 -5.97 -7.08 -6.02
N ARG A 54 -5.64 -8.20 -6.69
CA ARG A 54 -4.93 -8.15 -7.98
C ARG A 54 -5.72 -7.44 -9.07
N ARG A 55 -7.04 -7.65 -9.15
CA ARG A 55 -7.91 -6.92 -10.09
C ARG A 55 -7.92 -5.42 -9.79
N ILE A 56 -8.13 -5.04 -8.52
CA ILE A 56 -8.13 -3.63 -8.11
C ILE A 56 -6.78 -2.97 -8.48
N LEU A 57 -5.66 -3.62 -8.17
CA LEU A 57 -4.33 -3.12 -8.53
C LEU A 57 -4.17 -2.98 -10.05
N ALA A 58 -4.59 -3.97 -10.84
CA ALA A 58 -4.47 -3.92 -12.29
C ALA A 58 -5.28 -2.75 -12.88
N ASP A 59 -6.47 -2.50 -12.34
CA ASP A 59 -7.36 -1.45 -12.84
C ASP A 59 -6.92 -0.05 -12.38
N VAL A 60 -6.51 0.09 -11.11
CA VAL A 60 -5.99 1.36 -10.56
C VAL A 60 -4.72 1.80 -11.27
N PHE A 61 -3.79 0.88 -11.53
CA PHE A 61 -2.54 1.20 -12.21
C PHE A 61 -2.67 1.19 -13.73
N ALA A 62 -3.75 0.64 -14.28
CA ALA A 62 -3.91 0.37 -15.71
C ALA A 62 -2.75 -0.46 -16.31
N LEU A 63 -2.21 -1.39 -15.52
CA LEU A 63 -1.06 -2.24 -15.86
C LEU A 63 -1.36 -3.71 -15.55
N PRO A 64 -0.75 -4.67 -16.27
CA PRO A 64 -0.83 -6.07 -15.89
C PRO A 64 -0.14 -6.30 -14.53
N VAL A 65 -0.77 -7.12 -13.69
CA VAL A 65 -0.27 -7.54 -12.39
C VAL A 65 0.13 -9.00 -12.44
N HIS A 66 1.40 -9.29 -12.22
CA HIS A 66 1.95 -10.63 -12.10
C HIS A 66 2.06 -11.01 -10.63
N ARG A 67 1.62 -12.21 -10.28
CA ARG A 67 1.99 -12.82 -9.00
C ARG A 67 3.42 -13.35 -9.13
N ALA A 68 4.25 -13.22 -8.11
CA ALA A 68 5.49 -13.97 -8.06
C ALA A 68 5.21 -15.48 -7.92
N GLY A 69 6.00 -16.32 -8.58
CA GLY A 69 5.91 -17.78 -8.48
C GLY A 69 6.35 -18.34 -7.12
N ILE A 70 6.95 -17.50 -6.28
CA ILE A 70 7.31 -17.79 -4.89
C ILE A 70 6.67 -16.74 -3.98
N ASP A 71 6.23 -17.16 -2.79
CA ASP A 71 5.61 -16.25 -1.84
C ASP A 71 6.65 -15.38 -1.10
N ASP A 72 7.89 -15.87 -0.95
CA ASP A 72 9.02 -15.14 -0.36
C ASP A 72 9.93 -14.51 -1.43
N ALA A 73 9.60 -13.28 -1.82
CA ALA A 73 10.43 -12.50 -2.75
C ALA A 73 11.73 -11.99 -2.11
N ALA A 74 11.77 -11.78 -0.80
CA ALA A 74 12.95 -11.26 -0.12
C ALA A 74 14.05 -12.32 -0.08
N GLY A 75 13.68 -13.56 0.29
CA GLY A 75 14.57 -14.71 0.23
C GLY A 75 15.07 -14.99 -1.19
N LEU A 76 14.20 -14.90 -2.20
CA LEU A 76 14.61 -15.06 -3.59
C LEU A 76 15.61 -13.98 -4.03
N GLY A 77 15.38 -12.71 -3.65
CA GLY A 77 16.31 -11.61 -3.94
C GLY A 77 17.67 -11.84 -3.31
N ALA A 78 17.72 -12.26 -2.04
CA ALA A 78 18.97 -12.60 -1.36
C ALA A 78 19.69 -13.78 -2.04
N ALA A 79 18.96 -14.80 -2.48
CA ALA A 79 19.52 -15.93 -3.21
C ALA A 79 20.11 -15.52 -4.57
N VAL A 80 19.44 -14.64 -5.31
CA VAL A 80 19.95 -14.08 -6.57
C VAL A 80 21.25 -13.30 -6.32
N CYS A 81 21.28 -12.43 -5.30
CA CYS A 81 22.50 -11.71 -4.92
C CYS A 81 23.65 -12.66 -4.57
N ALA A 82 23.37 -13.71 -3.79
CA ALA A 82 24.38 -14.70 -3.42
C ALA A 82 24.87 -15.50 -4.64
N ALA A 83 23.99 -15.87 -5.56
CA ALA A 83 24.35 -16.64 -6.75
C ALA A 83 25.26 -15.86 -7.70
N VAL A 84 25.00 -14.56 -7.91
CA VAL A 84 25.89 -13.68 -8.68
C VAL A 84 27.20 -13.44 -7.93
N GLY A 85 27.13 -13.13 -6.63
CA GLY A 85 28.32 -12.88 -5.80
C GLY A 85 29.25 -14.09 -5.66
N ALA A 86 28.70 -15.31 -5.70
CA ALA A 86 29.45 -16.56 -5.65
C ALA A 86 29.91 -17.05 -7.04
N GLY A 87 29.56 -16.34 -8.13
CA GLY A 87 29.91 -16.73 -9.50
C GLY A 87 29.15 -17.94 -10.04
N VAL A 88 28.05 -18.36 -9.38
CA VAL A 88 27.15 -19.42 -9.88
C VAL A 88 26.42 -18.97 -11.15
N HIS A 89 26.07 -17.69 -11.21
CA HIS A 89 25.60 -17.02 -12.42
C HIS A 89 26.57 -15.90 -12.82
N PRO A 90 26.80 -15.69 -14.13
CA PRO A 90 27.78 -14.71 -14.61
C PRO A 90 27.33 -13.25 -14.40
N ASP A 91 26.03 -13.01 -14.37
CA ASP A 91 25.43 -11.69 -14.25
C ASP A 91 24.00 -11.77 -13.67
N TRP A 92 23.44 -10.59 -13.37
CA TRP A 92 22.10 -10.45 -12.82
C TRP A 92 21.01 -10.96 -13.78
N GLU A 93 21.17 -10.75 -15.09
CA GLU A 93 20.15 -11.11 -16.07
C GLU A 93 20.00 -12.62 -16.18
N SER A 94 21.13 -13.34 -16.24
CA SER A 94 21.20 -14.80 -16.19
C SER A 94 20.62 -15.35 -14.90
N ALA A 95 20.98 -14.78 -13.74
CA ALA A 95 20.47 -15.22 -12.45
C ALA A 95 18.95 -15.01 -12.33
N ILE A 96 18.44 -13.84 -12.73
CA ILE A 96 17.01 -13.53 -12.72
C ILE A 96 16.26 -14.47 -13.65
N ALA A 97 16.72 -14.67 -14.88
CA ALA A 97 16.09 -15.57 -15.84
C ALA A 97 16.06 -17.02 -15.35
N ALA A 98 17.12 -17.47 -14.68
CA ALA A 98 17.21 -18.83 -14.16
C ALA A 98 16.38 -19.05 -12.88
N MET A 99 16.31 -18.05 -12.00
CA MET A 99 15.80 -18.23 -10.62
C MET A 99 14.42 -17.61 -10.38
N VAL A 100 14.04 -16.56 -11.12
CA VAL A 100 12.76 -15.87 -10.95
C VAL A 100 11.71 -16.48 -11.86
N ARG A 101 10.54 -16.79 -11.30
CA ARG A 101 9.37 -17.25 -12.05
C ARG A 101 8.20 -16.32 -11.77
N LEU A 102 7.54 -15.88 -12.83
CA LEU A 102 6.25 -15.21 -12.73
C LEU A 102 5.16 -16.29 -12.68
N GLY A 103 4.22 -16.11 -11.77
CA GLY A 103 2.99 -16.89 -11.70
C GLY A 103 1.88 -16.21 -12.50
N ASP A 104 0.64 -16.37 -12.02
CA ASP A 104 -0.55 -15.90 -12.71
C ASP A 104 -0.52 -14.39 -12.97
N THR A 105 -1.05 -14.03 -14.15
CA THR A 105 -1.19 -12.63 -14.57
C THR A 105 -2.65 -12.22 -14.51
N THR A 106 -2.91 -11.09 -13.85
CA THR A 106 -4.20 -10.39 -13.88
C THR A 106 -4.05 -9.17 -14.76
N ARG A 107 -4.81 -9.10 -15.86
CA ARG A 107 -4.87 -7.93 -16.72
C ARG A 107 -5.89 -6.93 -16.18
N GLN A 108 -5.75 -5.67 -16.54
CA GLN A 108 -6.73 -4.64 -16.30
C GLN A 108 -8.08 -4.98 -16.97
N GLY A 109 -9.17 -4.55 -16.35
CA GLY A 109 -10.55 -4.72 -16.77
C GLY A 109 -11.19 -3.39 -17.13
N GLU A 110 -12.52 -3.32 -16.98
CA GLU A 110 -13.34 -2.21 -17.45
C GLU A 110 -13.31 -1.00 -16.48
N ASP A 111 -12.99 -1.24 -15.20
CA ASP A 111 -13.05 -0.23 -14.13
C ASP A 111 -11.90 0.79 -14.17
N VAL A 112 -10.94 0.65 -15.10
CA VAL A 112 -9.77 1.55 -15.22
C VAL A 112 -10.19 3.03 -15.30
N ALA A 113 -11.21 3.33 -16.11
CA ALA A 113 -11.69 4.70 -16.27
C ALA A 113 -12.29 5.26 -14.97
N GLU A 114 -12.98 4.41 -14.22
CA GLU A 114 -13.60 4.80 -12.95
C GLU A 114 -12.54 5.01 -11.86
N TYR A 115 -11.56 4.11 -11.74
CA TYR A 115 -10.47 4.27 -10.79
C TYR A 115 -9.61 5.51 -11.06
N ARG A 116 -9.47 5.92 -12.31
CA ARG A 116 -8.83 7.21 -12.64
C ARG A 116 -9.58 8.40 -12.05
N ARG A 117 -10.92 8.44 -12.20
CA ARG A 117 -11.76 9.49 -11.57
C ARG A 117 -11.66 9.44 -10.05
N LEU A 118 -11.77 8.24 -9.48
CA LEU A 118 -11.70 8.03 -8.04
C LEU A 118 -10.37 8.50 -7.45
N ARG A 119 -9.28 8.35 -8.20
CA ARG A 119 -7.95 8.76 -7.80
C ARG A 119 -7.80 10.27 -7.67
N GLU A 120 -8.41 11.05 -8.57
CA GLU A 120 -8.45 12.51 -8.46
C GLU A 120 -9.12 12.94 -7.16
N TRP A 121 -10.27 12.33 -6.85
CA TRP A 121 -10.99 12.59 -5.60
C TRP A 121 -10.21 12.16 -4.37
N HIS A 122 -9.58 10.98 -4.42
CA HIS A 122 -8.77 10.43 -3.35
C HIS A 122 -7.60 11.35 -2.99
N ARG A 123 -6.88 11.91 -3.98
CA ARG A 123 -5.80 12.88 -3.75
C ARG A 123 -6.29 14.11 -2.99
N GLY A 124 -7.48 14.62 -3.35
CA GLY A 124 -8.10 15.76 -2.69
C GLY A 124 -8.47 15.51 -1.22
N ILE A 125 -8.80 14.27 -0.84
CA ILE A 125 -9.05 13.90 0.56
C ILE A 125 -7.76 13.78 1.34
N ARG A 126 -6.75 13.08 0.79
CA ARG A 126 -5.45 12.92 1.44
C ARG A 126 -4.83 14.24 1.83
N ALA A 127 -4.86 15.23 0.92
CA ALA A 127 -4.30 16.56 1.18
C ALA A 127 -4.93 17.21 2.43
N ARG A 128 -6.27 17.16 2.54
CA ARG A 128 -7.03 17.71 3.67
C ARG A 128 -6.77 16.95 4.98
N VAL A 129 -6.72 15.61 4.92
CA VAL A 129 -6.43 14.79 6.10
C VAL A 129 -4.99 15.02 6.58
N ALA A 130 -4.03 15.16 5.66
CA ALA A 130 -2.65 15.45 6.02
C ALA A 130 -2.49 16.83 6.67
N GLU A 131 -3.23 17.84 6.20
CA GLU A 131 -3.29 19.16 6.83
C GLU A 131 -3.82 19.09 8.26
N LEU A 132 -4.96 18.42 8.47
CA LEU A 132 -5.54 18.22 9.80
C LEU A 132 -4.60 17.42 10.72
N SER A 133 -3.94 16.39 10.18
CA SER A 133 -3.00 15.56 10.93
C SER A 133 -1.78 16.38 11.39
N ARG A 134 -1.24 17.25 10.54
CA ARG A 134 -0.16 18.17 10.92
C ARG A 134 -0.61 19.16 12.00
N TRP A 135 -1.79 19.76 11.81
CA TRP A 135 -2.37 20.66 12.82
C TRP A 135 -2.50 19.98 14.19
N ALA A 136 -3.00 18.74 14.24
CA ALA A 136 -3.17 17.98 15.47
C ALA A 136 -1.84 17.62 16.15
N VAL A 137 -0.77 17.40 15.37
CA VAL A 137 0.58 17.17 15.90
C VAL A 137 1.17 18.46 16.47
N GLU A 138 0.94 19.59 15.82
CA GLU A 138 1.48 20.90 16.23
C GLU A 138 0.75 21.49 17.46
N HIS A 139 -0.56 21.25 17.59
CA HIS A 139 -1.40 21.88 18.62
C HIS A 139 -1.81 20.93 19.76
N GLY A 140 -1.41 19.65 19.69
CA GLY A 140 -1.85 18.62 20.65
C GLY A 140 -3.35 18.27 20.49
N PRO A 141 -3.89 17.35 21.30
CA PRO A 141 -5.31 17.00 21.22
C PRO A 141 -6.19 18.22 21.47
N ASP A 142 -7.31 18.29 20.73
CA ASP A 142 -8.30 19.35 20.82
C ASP A 142 -8.70 19.64 22.30
N PRO A 143 -8.52 20.86 22.82
CA PRO A 143 -8.90 21.20 24.18
C PRO A 143 -10.40 21.04 24.44
N LEU A 144 -11.25 20.93 23.40
CA LEU A 144 -12.68 20.66 23.53
C LEU A 144 -13.02 19.17 23.69
N ARG A 145 -12.03 18.27 23.63
CA ARG A 145 -12.18 16.82 23.85
C ARG A 145 -11.56 16.30 25.16
N SER A 146 -10.95 17.15 25.99
CA SER A 146 -10.53 16.72 27.34
C SER A 146 -11.75 16.60 28.26
N SER A 147 -12.36 15.42 28.23
CA SER A 147 -13.39 15.00 29.20
C SER A 147 -12.82 14.07 30.28
N ASP A 148 -11.50 13.99 30.41
CA ASP A 148 -10.88 13.26 31.50
C ASP A 148 -11.12 14.02 32.81
N PRO A 149 -11.78 13.41 33.83
CA PRO A 149 -11.86 14.03 35.13
C PRO A 149 -10.43 14.17 35.70
N PRO A 150 -10.16 15.23 36.49
CA PRO A 150 -8.83 15.46 37.02
C PRO A 150 -8.40 14.26 37.86
N VAL A 151 -7.33 13.59 37.45
CA VAL A 151 -6.66 12.61 38.30
C VAL A 151 -6.08 13.38 39.47
N ALA A 152 -6.73 13.27 40.64
CA ALA A 152 -6.24 13.83 41.88
C ALA A 152 -4.89 13.21 42.22
N LYS A 153 -3.82 13.92 41.87
CA LYS A 153 -2.47 13.64 42.33
C LYS A 153 -2.25 14.54 43.53
N ASP A 154 -2.60 14.03 44.71
CA ASP A 154 -2.04 14.34 46.04
C ASP A 154 -3.03 13.95 47.14
N ALA A 155 -2.90 12.70 47.61
CA ALA A 155 -3.39 12.26 48.92
C ALA A 155 -2.61 11.00 49.35
N VAL A 156 -1.30 11.15 49.56
CA VAL A 156 -0.59 10.28 50.50
C VAL A 156 -0.26 11.15 51.70
N LEU A 157 -1.24 11.22 52.61
CA LEU A 157 -1.01 11.59 53.99
C LEU A 157 -0.08 10.54 54.60
N GLY A 158 0.98 11.00 55.28
CA GLY A 158 1.80 10.14 56.11
C GLY A 158 1.03 9.64 57.33
N ASP A 159 1.46 8.49 57.83
CA ASP A 159 1.70 8.28 59.25
C ASP A 159 2.51 6.99 59.44
N SER A 160 3.73 7.15 59.96
CA SER A 160 4.46 6.28 60.90
C SER A 160 5.84 6.89 61.16
#